data_AF-A0A8J6E4X3-F1
#
_entry.id   AF-A0A8J6E4X3-F1
#
_cell.length_a   1.000
_cell.length_b   1.000
_cell.length_c   1.000
_cell.angle_alpha   90.00
_cell.angle_beta   90.00
_cell.angle_gamma   90.00
#
_symmetry.space_group_name_H-M   'P 1'
#
loop_
_entity.id
_entity.type
_entity.pdbx_description
1 polymer ?
#
loop_
_entity_poly.entity_id
_entity_poly.type
_entity_poly.pdbx_seq_one_letter_code
_entity_poly.pdbx_strand_id
1 'polypeptide(L)'
;EHRRYCTIHCTGYLRTCLSSEVGVKEDCEADKESYSFSCLVAIGRLHPYIMPQGTAEIKVKASEFVTRYTMDGKFVYVDQRATAILGYLPQELLGTSCYEYFHADDHGHLTEQHKAG
;
A
#
# COMPACT_ATOMS: atom_id res chain seq x y z
N GLU A 1 -9.54 -3.14 -27.80
CA GLU A 1 -10.75 -3.00 -26.96
C GLU A 1 -10.55 -1.93 -25.90
N HIS A 2 -11.45 -0.94 -25.82
CA HIS A 2 -11.40 0.12 -24.81
C HIS A 2 -11.96 -0.40 -23.47
N ARG A 3 -11.11 -0.51 -22.43
CA ARG A 3 -11.59 -0.74 -21.06
C ARG A 3 -12.35 0.50 -20.58
N ARG A 4 -13.68 0.37 -20.44
CA ARG A 4 -14.57 1.46 -19.98
C ARG A 4 -14.63 1.64 -18.46
N TYR A 5 -13.93 0.80 -17.70
CA TYR A 5 -13.91 0.84 -16.23
C TYR A 5 -12.53 0.42 -15.70
N CYS A 6 -12.17 0.89 -14.50
CA CYS A 6 -10.87 0.69 -13.89
C CYS A 6 -10.97 0.52 -12.36
N THR A 7 -10.10 -0.29 -11.76
CA THR A 7 -10.14 -0.61 -10.31
C THR A 7 -9.63 0.55 -9.48
N ILE A 8 -10.48 1.09 -8.60
CA ILE A 8 -10.14 2.19 -7.70
C ILE A 8 -10.05 1.66 -6.26
N HIS A 9 -8.93 1.88 -5.59
CA HIS A 9 -8.77 1.71 -4.15
C HIS A 9 -9.25 2.96 -3.43
N CYS A 10 -10.34 2.85 -2.67
CA CYS A 10 -10.95 3.97 -1.94
C CYS A 10 -10.59 3.91 -0.45
N THR A 11 -10.07 5.01 0.09
CA THR A 11 -9.78 5.17 1.52
C THR A 11 -10.40 6.45 2.04
N GLY A 12 -11.10 6.37 3.17
CA GLY A 12 -11.85 7.48 3.72
C GLY A 12 -12.38 7.21 5.12
N TYR A 13 -13.22 8.12 5.61
CA TYR A 13 -13.84 8.04 6.94
C TYR A 13 -15.29 8.55 6.90
N LEU A 14 -16.12 8.08 7.83
CA LEU A 14 -17.50 8.56 7.99
C LEU A 14 -17.49 9.83 8.85
N ARG A 15 -18.19 10.87 8.39
CA ARG A 15 -18.35 12.13 9.11
C ARG A 15 -19.83 12.39 9.36
N THR A 16 -20.20 12.70 10.59
CA THR A 16 -21.54 13.16 10.96
C THR A 16 -21.55 14.70 10.97
N CYS A 17 -22.30 15.30 10.06
CA CYS A 17 -22.56 16.73 9.96
C CYS A 17 -23.85 17.06 10.70
N LEU A 18 -24.01 18.26 11.27
CA LEU A 18 -25.23 18.74 11.95
C LEU A 18 -25.99 19.72 11.00
N SER A 19 -27.32 19.62 10.89
CA SER A 19 -28.16 20.48 10.03
C SER A 19 -28.02 21.93 10.47
N SER A 20 -27.80 22.87 9.57
CA SER A 20 -28.94 23.39 8.81
C SER A 20 -29.42 22.58 7.58
N GLU A 21 -28.67 21.59 7.06
CA GLU A 21 -28.83 21.09 5.68
C GLU A 21 -29.54 19.71 5.42
N VAL A 22 -30.55 19.27 6.19
CA VAL A 22 -31.63 18.40 5.65
C VAL A 22 -32.98 19.03 6.02
N GLY A 23 -33.43 19.98 5.20
CA GLY A 23 -34.67 20.69 5.41
C GLY A 23 -35.02 21.67 4.28
N VAL A 24 -35.23 21.15 3.06
CA VAL A 24 -36.17 21.78 2.13
C VAL A 24 -37.56 21.55 2.79
N LYS A 25 -38.42 22.50 3.21
CA LYS A 25 -38.67 23.88 2.79
C LYS A 25 -39.55 24.63 3.82
N GLU A 26 -39.36 25.96 3.88
CA GLU A 26 -40.29 27.09 4.11
C GLU A 26 -41.12 27.26 5.43
N ASP A 27 -40.93 28.46 5.98
CA ASP A 27 -41.74 29.30 6.88
C ASP A 27 -41.92 28.94 8.37
N CYS A 28 -41.00 29.43 9.21
CA CYS A 28 -41.26 30.11 10.50
C CYS A 28 -39.93 30.64 11.09
N GLU A 29 -39.87 31.94 11.38
CA GLU A 29 -38.74 32.62 12.05
C GLU A 29 -38.54 32.12 13.50
N ALA A 30 -37.25 31.95 13.88
CA ALA A 30 -36.67 31.65 15.21
C ALA A 30 -36.23 30.19 15.53
N ASP A 31 -34.92 29.95 15.33
CA ASP A 31 -33.98 29.00 15.98
C ASP A 31 -34.35 27.51 16.13
N LYS A 32 -34.11 26.70 15.08
CA LYS A 32 -33.98 25.23 15.17
C LYS A 32 -32.88 24.69 14.24
N GLU A 33 -31.62 24.77 14.64
CA GLU A 33 -30.53 24.10 13.92
C GLU A 33 -30.05 22.88 14.70
N SER A 34 -30.18 21.66 14.13
CA SER A 34 -29.20 20.54 14.23
C SER A 34 -29.78 19.12 13.96
N TYR A 35 -30.25 18.83 12.74
CA TYR A 35 -30.44 17.44 12.25
C TYR A 35 -29.13 16.83 11.73
N SER A 36 -28.52 15.88 12.44
CA SER A 36 -27.24 15.36 11.98
C SER A 36 -27.35 14.29 10.89
N PHE A 37 -26.71 14.48 9.72
CA PHE A 37 -26.56 13.44 8.69
C PHE A 37 -25.11 12.98 8.57
N SER A 38 -24.90 11.71 8.25
CA SER A 38 -23.55 11.15 8.10
C SER A 38 -23.19 10.96 6.63
N CYS A 39 -22.03 11.45 6.21
CA CYS A 39 -21.47 11.26 4.87
C CYS A 39 -20.11 10.55 4.93
N LEU A 40 -19.83 9.70 3.94
CA LEU A 40 -18.51 9.12 3.75
C LEU A 40 -17.67 10.08 2.94
N VAL A 41 -16.59 10.57 3.53
CA VAL A 41 -15.57 11.33 2.81
C VAL A 41 -14.44 10.37 2.49
N ALA A 42 -14.32 9.99 1.22
CA ALA A 42 -13.30 9.07 0.75
C ALA A 42 -12.59 9.58 -0.50
N ILE A 43 -11.32 9.22 -0.61
CA ILE A 43 -10.49 9.45 -1.78
C ILE A 43 -10.32 8.12 -2.50
N GLY A 44 -10.75 8.07 -3.77
CA GLY A 44 -10.48 6.94 -4.67
C GLY A 44 -9.16 7.13 -5.40
N ARG A 45 -8.27 6.14 -5.33
CA ARG A 45 -7.02 6.08 -6.12
C ARG A 45 -7.11 4.92 -7.10
N LEU A 46 -6.84 5.15 -8.39
CA LEU A 46 -6.72 4.06 -9.35
C LEU A 46 -5.58 3.12 -8.91
N HIS A 47 -5.88 1.84 -8.71
CA HIS A 47 -4.91 0.82 -8.32
C HIS A 47 -4.75 -0.18 -9.47
N PRO A 48 -3.95 0.14 -10.51
CA PRO A 48 -3.68 -0.81 -11.57
C PRO A 48 -2.55 -1.76 -11.13
N TYR A 49 -2.77 -3.05 -11.37
CA TYR A 49 -1.80 -4.00 -11.94
C TYR A 49 -1.40 -5.22 -11.08
N ILE A 50 -2.07 -6.33 -11.39
CA ILE A 50 -1.57 -7.68 -11.73
C ILE A 50 -0.21 -8.08 -11.12
N MET A 51 -0.26 -9.06 -10.21
CA MET A 51 0.80 -10.04 -9.99
C MET A 51 0.21 -11.43 -10.28
N PRO A 52 0.73 -12.22 -11.24
CA PRO A 52 0.18 -13.52 -11.54
C PRO A 52 0.69 -14.51 -10.48
N GLN A 53 -0.20 -15.17 -9.75
CA GLN A 53 0.17 -16.43 -9.11
C GLN A 53 -0.89 -17.48 -9.42
N GLY A 54 -0.43 -18.46 -10.22
CA GLY A 54 -1.24 -19.55 -10.76
C GLY A 54 -1.67 -20.58 -9.72
N THR A 55 -2.70 -21.30 -10.16
CA THR A 55 -3.22 -22.61 -9.76
C THR A 55 -3.56 -22.84 -8.29
N ALA A 56 -4.80 -23.24 -8.09
CA ALA A 56 -5.44 -23.55 -6.82
C ALA A 56 -4.78 -24.74 -6.10
N GLU A 57 -3.90 -24.44 -5.16
CA GLU A 57 -3.64 -25.23 -3.96
C GLU A 57 -3.77 -24.24 -2.78
N ILE A 58 -3.99 -24.71 -1.54
CA ILE A 58 -4.00 -23.82 -0.36
C ILE A 58 -2.58 -23.26 -0.19
N LYS A 59 -2.31 -22.19 -0.94
CA LYS A 59 -1.04 -21.49 -0.95
C LYS A 59 -1.12 -20.53 0.22
N VAL A 60 -0.59 -20.95 1.37
CA VAL A 60 -0.18 -19.98 2.39
C VAL A 60 0.71 -19.00 1.63
N LYS A 61 0.22 -17.79 1.42
CA LYS A 61 0.91 -16.78 0.62
C LYS A 61 2.26 -16.59 1.30
N ALA A 62 3.35 -16.97 0.63
CA ALA A 62 4.68 -16.77 1.16
C ALA A 62 4.81 -15.29 1.52
N SER A 63 5.35 -15.00 2.70
CA SER A 63 5.56 -13.62 3.10
C SER A 63 6.69 -13.06 2.24
N GLU A 64 6.31 -12.36 1.19
CA GLU A 64 7.21 -11.79 0.18
C GLU A 64 7.26 -10.27 0.34
N PHE A 65 8.43 -9.69 0.08
CA PHE A 65 8.65 -8.25 -0.04
C PHE A 65 9.46 -7.96 -1.30
N VAL A 66 9.44 -6.69 -1.72
CA VAL A 66 10.14 -6.25 -2.93
C VAL A 66 11.23 -5.27 -2.55
N THR A 67 12.39 -5.42 -3.17
CA THR A 67 13.56 -4.56 -3.00
C THR A 67 14.14 -4.20 -4.35
N ARG A 68 14.80 -3.05 -4.45
CA ARG A 68 15.67 -2.72 -5.58
C ARG A 68 17.04 -2.33 -5.06
N TYR A 69 18.06 -2.69 -5.83
CA TYR A 69 19.45 -2.47 -5.49
C TYR A 69 20.16 -1.71 -6.61
N THR A 70 21.21 -0.98 -6.27
CA THR A 70 22.21 -0.53 -7.23
C THR A 70 23.08 -1.71 -7.70
N MET A 71 23.87 -1.50 -8.77
CA MET A 71 24.83 -2.50 -9.26
C MET A 71 25.93 -2.84 -8.25
N ASP A 72 26.23 -1.95 -7.29
CA ASP A 72 27.11 -2.23 -6.15
C ASP A 72 26.38 -2.90 -4.97
N GLY A 73 25.11 -3.29 -5.14
CA GLY A 73 24.33 -4.09 -4.19
C GLY A 73 23.69 -3.28 -3.08
N LYS A 74 23.67 -1.95 -3.16
CA LYS A 74 23.06 -1.12 -2.11
C LYS A 74 21.57 -1.00 -2.28
N PHE A 75 20.81 -1.11 -1.20
CA PHE A 75 19.36 -0.94 -1.24
C PHE A 75 19.00 0.50 -1.65
N VAL A 76 18.24 0.62 -2.74
CA VAL A 76 17.65 1.91 -3.19
C VAL A 76 16.15 1.96 -3.01
N TYR A 77 15.51 0.82 -2.77
CA TYR A 77 14.09 0.72 -2.45
C TYR A 77 13.84 -0.54 -1.62
N VAL A 78 13.00 -0.41 -0.59
CA VAL A 78 12.55 -1.51 0.26
C VAL A 78 11.07 -1.31 0.56
N ASP A 79 10.26 -2.33 0.32
CA ASP A 79 8.84 -2.37 0.66
C ASP A 79 8.61 -2.39 2.19
N GLN A 80 7.56 -1.73 2.69
CA GLN A 80 7.17 -1.71 4.10
C GLN A 80 6.96 -3.11 4.70
N ARG A 81 6.63 -4.10 3.86
CA ARG A 81 6.49 -5.50 4.28
C ARG A 81 7.79 -6.13 4.77
N ALA A 82 8.95 -5.55 4.43
CA ALA A 82 10.26 -6.01 4.90
C ALA A 82 10.32 -6.04 6.43
N THR A 83 9.66 -5.11 7.13
CA THR A 83 9.65 -5.08 8.60
C THR A 83 8.94 -6.30 9.19
N ALA A 84 7.85 -6.74 8.59
CA ALA A 84 7.14 -7.93 9.06
C ALA A 84 7.90 -9.24 8.78
N ILE A 85 8.84 -9.22 7.82
CA ILE A 85 9.55 -10.43 7.35
C ILE A 85 10.95 -10.53 7.94
N LEU A 86 11.71 -9.44 7.90
CA LEU A 86 13.12 -9.37 8.32
C LEU A 86 13.30 -8.71 9.70
N GLY A 87 12.30 -7.98 10.19
CA GLY A 87 12.40 -7.22 11.44
C GLY A 87 13.03 -5.83 11.32
N TYR A 88 13.57 -5.47 10.15
CA TYR A 88 14.16 -4.14 9.90
C TYR A 88 13.14 -3.14 9.36
N LEU A 89 13.27 -1.89 9.78
CA LEU A 89 12.57 -0.77 9.14
C LEU A 89 13.21 -0.48 7.77
N PRO A 90 12.45 -0.08 6.74
CA PRO A 90 13.00 0.22 5.42
C PRO A 90 14.16 1.22 5.47
N GLN A 91 14.09 2.21 6.36
CA GLN A 91 15.13 3.23 6.55
C GLN A 91 16.45 2.70 7.10
N GLU A 92 16.46 1.55 7.79
CA GLU A 92 17.68 0.91 8.29
C GLU A 92 18.42 0.18 7.17
N LEU A 93 17.68 -0.36 6.20
CA LEU A 93 18.23 -1.11 5.07
C LEU A 93 18.69 -0.17 3.94
N LEU A 94 17.98 0.93 3.71
CA LEU A 94 18.29 1.86 2.62
C LEU A 94 19.73 2.39 2.70
N GLY A 95 20.47 2.30 1.60
CA GLY A 95 21.86 2.73 1.48
C GLY A 95 22.91 1.72 1.96
N THR A 96 22.52 0.70 2.73
CA THR A 96 23.41 -0.41 3.13
C THR A 96 23.57 -1.43 2.00
N SER A 97 24.63 -2.23 2.02
CA SER A 97 24.85 -3.26 1.02
C SER A 97 24.07 -4.54 1.36
N CYS A 98 23.42 -5.18 0.38
CA CYS A 98 22.73 -6.45 0.56
C CYS A 98 23.64 -7.57 1.06
N TYR A 99 24.93 -7.51 0.70
CA TYR A 99 25.96 -8.45 1.12
C TYR A 99 26.26 -8.40 2.63
N GLU A 100 25.86 -7.35 3.34
CA GLU A 100 26.01 -7.28 4.81
C GLU A 100 25.02 -8.19 5.55
N TYR A 101 23.96 -8.63 4.88
CA TYR A 101 22.87 -9.42 5.46
C TYR A 101 22.86 -10.89 5.01
N PHE A 102 23.73 -11.26 4.09
CA PHE A 102 23.82 -12.64 3.61
C PHE A 102 24.61 -13.50 4.59
N HIS A 103 24.27 -14.78 4.64
CA HIS A 103 25.06 -15.74 5.41
C HIS A 103 26.39 -15.98 4.70
N ALA A 104 27.48 -16.18 5.45
CA ALA A 104 28.83 -16.31 4.89
C ALA A 104 28.93 -17.44 3.84
N ASP A 105 28.23 -18.55 4.07
CA ASP A 105 28.20 -19.70 3.15
C ASP A 105 27.50 -19.38 1.82
N ASP A 106 26.60 -18.39 1.80
CA ASP A 106 25.79 -18.03 0.63
C ASP A 106 26.42 -16.88 -0.19
N HIS A 107 27.46 -16.21 0.33
CA HIS A 107 28.08 -15.05 -0.34
C HIS A 107 28.51 -15.34 -1.77
N GLY A 108 29.20 -16.47 -2.00
CA GLY A 108 29.71 -16.82 -3.33
C GLY A 108 28.59 -16.97 -4.35
N HIS A 109 27.57 -17.74 -3.99
CA HIS A 109 26.42 -18.00 -4.86
C HIS A 109 25.61 -16.72 -5.13
N LEU A 110 25.26 -15.96 -4.09
CA LEU A 110 24.44 -14.75 -4.24
C LEU A 110 25.18 -13.63 -4.99
N THR A 111 26.50 -13.53 -4.82
CA THR A 111 27.32 -12.56 -5.59
C THR A 111 27.37 -12.92 -7.07
N GLU A 112 27.48 -14.20 -7.41
CA GLU A 112 27.46 -14.64 -8.80
C GLU A 112 26.11 -14.34 -9.45
N GLN A 113 25.01 -14.65 -8.76
CA GLN A 113 23.66 -14.35 -9.24
C GLN A 113 23.43 -12.85 -9.45
N HIS A 114 23.89 -12.01 -8.51
CA HIS A 114 23.76 -10.56 -8.65
C HIS A 114 24.61 -10.01 -9.81
N LYS A 115 25.81 -10.53 -10.05
CA LYS A 115 26.66 -10.11 -11.18
C LYS A 115 26.16 -10.60 -12.54
N ALA A 116 25.35 -11.65 -12.57
CA ALA A 116 24.83 -12.25 -13.79
C ALA A 116 23.59 -11.54 -14.36
N GLY A 117 22.89 -10.72 -13.56
CA GLY A 117 21.74 -9.91 -13.97
C GLY A 117 22.13 -8.52 -14.43
#